data_AF-A0A2T1CFH3-F1
#
_entry.id   AF-A0A2T1CFH3-F1
#
_cell.length_a   1.000
_cell.length_b   1.000
_cell.length_c   1.000
_cell.angle_alpha   90.00
_cell.angle_beta   90.00
_cell.angle_gamma   90.00
#
_symmetry.space_group_name_H-M   'P 1'
#
loop_
_entity.id
_entity.type
_entity.pdbx_description
1 polymer ?
#
loop_
_entity_poly.entity_id
_entity_poly.type
_entity_poly.pdbx_seq_one_letter_code
_entity_poly.pdbx_strand_id
1 'polypeptide(L)'
;MSKVFRIIVGSFIAVTLAVSTGCSQVEPETSSNSPSETSTAVEEADGDDSEASTTANAASESRVKENVTLPAPGADPLEMIFEMRQSTGEPIGSEQIRVSYPAIDQAVVVHVLRGLPDDSVSAIRTRYEFKAVEGTEAGQQLWEVIQVTEQNKCRAGRGSEDWTGDLCS
;
A
#
# COMPACT_ATOMS: atom_id res chain seq x y z
N MET A 1 -43.16 0.75 -44.30
CA MET A 1 -42.63 -0.58 -44.70
C MET A 1 -41.96 -1.18 -43.48
N SER A 2 -42.45 -2.33 -43.04
CA SER A 2 -42.18 -2.92 -41.72
C SER A 2 -41.07 -3.97 -41.75
N LYS A 3 -40.52 -4.23 -40.54
CA LYS A 3 -39.78 -5.43 -40.06
C LYS A 3 -38.27 -5.40 -40.37
N VAL A 4 -37.36 -5.91 -39.53
CA VAL A 4 -37.46 -6.96 -38.50
C VAL A 4 -36.44 -6.66 -37.38
N PHE A 5 -36.88 -6.63 -36.12
CA PHE A 5 -36.02 -6.75 -34.93
C PHE A 5 -35.70 -8.24 -34.72
N ARG A 6 -34.42 -8.60 -34.59
CA ARG A 6 -34.00 -9.95 -34.16
C ARG A 6 -33.44 -9.86 -32.75
N ILE A 7 -34.22 -10.37 -31.80
CA ILE A 7 -33.83 -10.58 -30.41
C ILE A 7 -33.12 -11.95 -30.36
N ILE A 8 -31.86 -11.97 -29.95
CA ILE A 8 -31.14 -13.20 -29.61
C ILE A 8 -31.34 -13.43 -28.11
N VAL A 9 -32.17 -14.41 -27.78
CA VAL A 9 -32.29 -15.00 -26.45
C VAL A 9 -31.18 -16.04 -26.31
N GLY A 10 -30.32 -15.89 -25.32
CA GLY A 10 -29.15 -16.75 -25.14
C GLY A 10 -28.82 -17.01 -23.67
N SER A 11 -29.51 -18.02 -23.13
CA SER A 11 -29.08 -18.97 -22.09
C SER A 11 -28.48 -18.44 -20.77
N PHE A 12 -29.29 -18.51 -19.72
CA PHE A 12 -28.84 -18.47 -18.32
C PHE A 12 -28.14 -19.79 -17.98
N ILE A 13 -26.84 -19.75 -17.70
CA ILE A 13 -26.12 -20.86 -17.07
C ILE A 13 -26.17 -20.63 -15.55
N ALA A 14 -26.93 -21.47 -14.86
CA ALA A 14 -26.97 -21.53 -13.41
C ALA A 14 -25.65 -22.14 -12.91
N VAL A 15 -24.87 -21.36 -12.15
CA VAL A 15 -23.71 -21.86 -11.41
C VAL A 15 -24.18 -22.23 -10.01
N THR A 16 -24.14 -23.52 -9.71
CA THR A 16 -24.39 -24.09 -8.38
C THR A 16 -23.21 -23.81 -7.44
N LEU A 17 -23.50 -23.15 -6.31
CA LEU A 17 -22.60 -22.99 -5.16
C LEU A 17 -22.53 -24.31 -4.38
N ALA A 18 -21.35 -24.89 -4.25
CA ALA A 18 -21.07 -25.95 -3.28
C ALA A 18 -20.52 -25.31 -2.00
N VAL A 19 -21.30 -25.37 -0.91
CA VAL A 19 -20.89 -24.97 0.43
C VAL A 19 -20.31 -26.22 1.11
N SER A 20 -19.00 -26.26 1.31
CA SER A 20 -18.37 -27.27 2.16
C SER A 20 -18.24 -26.71 3.58
N THR A 21 -19.12 -27.16 4.47
CA THR A 21 -18.99 -27.07 5.92
C THR A 21 -17.86 -28.00 6.38
N GLY A 22 -16.68 -27.43 6.64
CA GLY A 22 -15.59 -28.09 7.37
C GLY A 22 -15.50 -27.55 8.78
N CYS A 23 -16.16 -28.21 9.74
CA CYS A 23 -15.90 -28.00 11.16
C CYS A 23 -14.65 -28.79 11.55
N SER A 24 -13.55 -28.10 11.85
CA SER A 24 -12.46 -28.66 12.67
C SER A 24 -12.39 -27.88 13.98
N GLN A 25 -12.99 -28.48 14.99
CA GLN A 25 -12.73 -28.24 16.41
C GLN A 25 -11.32 -28.75 16.72
N VAL A 26 -10.45 -27.90 17.25
CA VAL A 26 -9.31 -28.31 18.09
C VAL A 26 -9.27 -27.35 19.29
N GLU A 27 -9.12 -27.98 20.45
CA GLU A 27 -9.38 -27.50 21.81
C GLU A 27 -8.54 -26.30 22.27
N PRO A 28 -9.07 -25.52 23.23
CA PRO A 28 -8.30 -24.59 24.03
C PRO A 28 -7.63 -25.34 25.19
N GLU A 29 -6.32 -25.54 25.12
CA GLU A 29 -5.55 -25.96 26.29
C GLU A 29 -5.48 -24.80 27.29
N THR A 30 -6.43 -24.82 28.21
CA THR A 30 -6.37 -24.08 29.47
C THR A 30 -5.50 -24.90 30.41
N SER A 31 -4.26 -24.46 30.67
CA SER A 31 -3.47 -24.98 31.78
C SER A 31 -3.28 -23.87 32.79
N SER A 32 -4.01 -23.99 33.90
CA SER A 32 -3.91 -23.17 35.10
C SER A 32 -3.46 -24.07 36.24
N ASN A 33 -2.34 -23.74 36.86
CA ASN A 33 -2.01 -23.96 38.28
C ASN A 33 -0.72 -23.18 38.55
N SER A 34 -0.78 -21.96 39.10
CA SER A 34 -0.85 -21.59 40.54
C SER A 34 0.46 -21.77 41.33
N PRO A 35 0.70 -20.91 42.35
CA PRO A 35 2.00 -20.30 42.62
C PRO A 35 2.74 -20.90 43.83
N SER A 36 4.00 -20.52 44.01
CA SER A 36 4.67 -20.58 45.31
C SER A 36 5.61 -19.40 45.49
N GLU A 37 5.56 -18.86 46.70
CA GLU A 37 6.04 -17.57 47.20
C GLU A 37 7.57 -17.43 47.25
N THR A 38 8.07 -16.19 47.25
CA THR A 38 9.03 -15.70 48.26
C THR A 38 9.05 -14.16 48.24
N SER A 39 8.78 -13.59 49.42
CA SER A 39 8.83 -12.17 49.78
C SER A 39 10.15 -11.46 49.50
N THR A 40 10.08 -10.16 49.22
CA THR A 40 10.66 -9.13 50.11
C THR A 40 9.96 -7.80 49.82
N ALA A 41 9.33 -7.24 50.85
CA ALA A 41 8.79 -5.89 50.86
C ALA A 41 9.87 -4.89 51.27
N VAL A 42 9.91 -3.73 50.60
CA VAL A 42 10.05 -2.42 51.28
C VAL A 42 9.37 -1.33 50.46
N GLU A 43 8.75 -0.42 51.19
CA GLU A 43 7.78 0.61 50.83
C GLU A 43 8.32 1.82 50.04
N GLU A 44 7.39 2.38 49.27
CA GLU A 44 7.04 3.79 49.01
C GLU A 44 8.12 4.85 48.74
N ALA A 45 7.98 5.49 47.58
CA ALA A 45 7.99 6.95 47.50
C ALA A 45 7.14 7.43 46.30
N ASP A 46 6.29 8.40 46.60
CA ASP A 46 5.57 9.33 45.73
C ASP A 46 6.33 9.78 44.46
N GLY A 47 5.56 10.04 43.41
CA GLY A 47 5.97 10.88 42.28
C GLY A 47 5.36 10.35 40.99
N ASP A 48 4.24 10.90 40.54
CA ASP A 48 4.16 12.08 39.67
C ASP A 48 3.85 11.62 38.24
N ASP A 49 3.02 12.39 37.57
CA ASP A 49 2.36 12.06 36.30
C ASP A 49 3.30 11.44 35.25
N SER A 50 2.90 10.28 34.72
CA SER A 50 3.42 9.77 33.46
C SER A 50 2.27 9.20 32.65
N GLU A 51 1.61 10.08 31.91
CA GLU A 51 1.04 9.74 30.61
C GLU A 51 2.15 9.14 29.74
N ALA A 52 2.40 7.84 29.88
CA ALA A 52 3.03 7.05 28.85
C ALA A 52 1.93 6.57 27.89
N SER A 53 1.21 7.52 27.27
CA SER A 53 0.53 7.26 26.02
C SER A 53 1.54 7.42 24.89
N THR A 54 2.57 6.58 24.88
CA THR A 54 3.35 6.41 23.66
C THR A 54 2.59 5.41 22.81
N THR A 55 1.57 5.96 22.14
CA THR A 55 0.90 5.28 21.04
C THR A 55 1.98 4.85 20.06
N ALA A 56 2.38 3.58 20.12
CA ALA A 56 3.18 2.92 19.10
C ALA A 56 2.32 2.78 17.85
N ASN A 57 2.09 3.92 17.20
CA ASN A 57 1.42 4.01 15.91
C ASN A 57 1.98 5.22 15.15
N ALA A 58 3.30 5.39 15.18
CA ALA A 58 3.99 6.14 14.14
C ALA A 58 4.22 5.17 12.97
N ALA A 59 3.15 4.85 12.24
CA ALA A 59 3.30 4.45 10.85
C ALA A 59 3.93 5.66 10.17
N SER A 60 5.25 5.66 10.03
CA SER A 60 6.00 6.81 9.55
C SER A 60 5.38 7.36 8.27
N GLU A 61 4.94 8.61 8.36
CA GLU A 61 4.22 9.33 7.33
C GLU A 61 5.01 9.32 6.01
N SER A 62 4.33 9.26 4.88
CA SER A 62 5.02 9.36 3.58
C SER A 62 5.45 10.80 3.32
N ARG A 63 6.62 11.02 2.71
CA ARG A 63 7.04 12.38 2.31
C ARG A 63 6.32 12.79 1.05
N VAL A 64 5.70 13.97 1.04
CA VAL A 64 5.21 14.57 -0.20
C VAL A 64 6.40 15.02 -1.05
N LYS A 65 6.42 14.63 -2.33
CA LYS A 65 7.42 15.14 -3.28
C LYS A 65 6.90 16.41 -3.93
N GLU A 66 7.51 17.53 -3.57
CA GLU A 66 7.25 18.81 -4.24
C GLU A 66 8.05 18.90 -5.55
N ASN A 67 7.59 19.75 -6.48
CA ASN A 67 8.27 20.07 -7.74
C ASN A 67 8.58 18.87 -8.64
N VAL A 68 7.74 17.83 -8.61
CA VAL A 68 7.82 16.70 -9.54
C VAL A 68 7.25 17.13 -10.90
N THR A 69 7.96 16.85 -11.99
CA THR A 69 7.38 16.94 -13.33
C THR A 69 6.35 15.82 -13.49
N LEU A 70 5.07 16.19 -13.62
CA LEU A 70 3.97 15.24 -13.76
C LEU A 70 3.63 15.01 -15.24
N PRO A 71 3.12 13.82 -15.62
CA PRO A 71 2.61 13.59 -16.96
C PRO A 71 1.35 14.45 -17.17
N ALA A 72 1.08 14.81 -18.42
CA ALA A 72 -0.24 15.37 -18.78
C ALA A 72 -1.34 14.34 -18.50
N PRO A 73 -2.60 14.77 -18.29
CA PRO A 73 -3.70 13.83 -18.11
C PRO A 73 -3.79 12.80 -19.25
N GLY A 74 -4.10 11.55 -18.91
CA GLY A 74 -4.11 10.43 -19.86
C GLY A 74 -5.07 9.31 -19.48
N ALA A 75 -5.24 8.35 -20.38
CA ALA A 75 -6.24 7.28 -20.23
C ALA A 75 -5.81 6.14 -19.28
N ASP A 76 -4.52 5.82 -19.21
CA ASP A 76 -3.99 4.73 -18.38
C ASP A 76 -2.96 5.24 -17.35
N PRO A 77 -3.32 5.28 -16.04
CA PRO A 77 -2.41 5.67 -14.97
C PRO A 77 -1.10 4.87 -14.95
N LEU A 78 -1.14 3.58 -15.28
CA LEU A 78 0.05 2.73 -15.27
C LEU A 78 1.02 3.14 -16.39
N GLU A 79 0.51 3.32 -17.60
CA GLU A 79 1.30 3.74 -18.76
C GLU A 79 1.91 5.13 -18.54
N MET A 80 1.12 6.08 -18.02
CA MET A 80 1.58 7.44 -17.68
C MET A 80 2.80 7.42 -16.76
N ILE A 81 2.79 6.61 -15.69
CA ILE A 81 3.95 6.49 -14.78
C ILE A 81 5.08 5.69 -15.42
N PHE A 82 4.75 4.67 -16.21
CA PHE A 82 5.75 3.84 -16.88
C PHE A 82 6.59 4.63 -17.89
N GLU A 83 6.00 5.60 -18.58
CA GLU A 83 6.71 6.46 -19.55
C GLU A 83 7.50 7.58 -18.86
N MET A 84 6.96 8.16 -17.79
CA MET A 84 7.61 9.25 -17.05
C MET A 84 8.82 8.76 -16.22
N ARG A 85 8.79 7.51 -15.73
CA ARG A 85 9.87 7.01 -14.88
C ARG A 85 11.20 7.10 -15.62
N GLN A 86 12.23 7.53 -14.90
CA GLN A 86 13.58 7.49 -15.45
C GLN A 86 13.99 6.02 -15.58
N SER A 87 14.06 5.51 -16.81
CA SER A 87 14.63 4.20 -17.08
C SER A 87 16.07 4.20 -16.58
N THR A 88 16.33 3.48 -15.51
CA THR A 88 17.66 3.33 -14.97
C THR A 88 18.44 2.40 -15.89
N GLY A 89 19.35 2.97 -16.67
CA GLY A 89 20.05 2.30 -17.76
C GLY A 89 20.96 1.13 -17.34
N GLU A 90 21.15 0.90 -16.03
CA GLU A 90 21.80 -0.27 -15.45
C GLU A 90 20.81 -0.98 -14.52
N PRO A 91 20.93 -2.31 -14.31
CA PRO A 91 20.00 -3.03 -13.46
C PRO A 91 20.15 -2.56 -12.00
N ILE A 92 19.33 -1.59 -11.59
CA ILE A 92 18.96 -1.45 -10.20
C ILE A 92 18.26 -2.76 -9.83
N GLY A 93 18.74 -3.44 -8.80
CA GLY A 93 18.40 -4.84 -8.51
C GLY A 93 17.02 -5.30 -9.01
N SER A 94 15.93 -4.74 -8.48
CA SER A 94 14.58 -5.04 -8.98
C SER A 94 13.66 -3.82 -8.99
N GLU A 95 12.83 -3.72 -10.01
CA GLU A 95 11.77 -2.72 -10.15
C GLU A 95 10.39 -3.40 -10.16
N GLN A 96 9.41 -2.75 -9.53
CA GLN A 96 8.02 -3.17 -9.56
C GLN A 96 7.11 -1.96 -9.65
N ILE A 97 6.19 -1.98 -10.62
CA ILE A 97 5.15 -0.97 -10.75
C ILE A 97 3.80 -1.68 -10.71
N ARG A 98 2.88 -1.16 -9.91
CA ARG A 98 1.53 -1.70 -9.75
C ARG A 98 0.51 -0.58 -9.75
N VAL A 99 -0.61 -0.80 -10.41
CA VAL A 99 -1.77 0.09 -10.36
C VAL A 99 -2.89 -0.57 -9.55
N SER A 100 -3.66 0.23 -8.84
CA SER A 100 -4.88 -0.16 -8.14
C SER A 100 -5.93 0.94 -8.26
N TYR A 101 -7.21 0.58 -8.26
CA TYR A 101 -8.34 1.50 -8.39
C TYR A 101 -9.21 1.39 -7.13
N PRO A 102 -8.87 2.10 -6.05
CA PRO A 102 -9.61 2.00 -4.78
C PRO A 102 -11.05 2.54 -4.89
N ALA A 103 -11.32 3.43 -5.84
CA ALA A 103 -12.65 3.95 -6.16
C ALA A 103 -12.77 4.19 -7.67
N ILE A 104 -13.98 4.48 -8.16
CA ILE A 104 -14.24 4.71 -9.59
C ILE A 104 -13.52 5.95 -10.14
N ASP A 105 -13.32 6.95 -9.28
CA ASP A 105 -12.69 8.23 -9.60
C ASP A 105 -11.27 8.35 -9.02
N GLN A 106 -10.71 7.24 -8.51
CA GLN A 106 -9.38 7.21 -7.90
C GLN A 106 -8.53 6.07 -8.46
N ALA A 107 -7.29 6.37 -8.79
CA ALA A 107 -6.28 5.36 -9.08
C ALA A 107 -5.02 5.63 -8.26
N VAL A 108 -4.29 4.57 -7.95
CA VAL A 108 -3.04 4.64 -7.19
C VAL A 108 -2.03 3.77 -7.92
N VAL A 109 -0.94 4.40 -8.35
CA VAL A 109 0.22 3.70 -8.90
C VAL A 109 1.33 3.69 -7.86
N VAL A 110 1.86 2.51 -7.54
CA VAL A 110 2.98 2.34 -6.64
C VAL A 110 4.17 1.80 -7.43
N HIS A 111 5.26 2.56 -7.40
CA HIS A 111 6.53 2.23 -8.02
C HIS A 111 7.56 1.93 -6.92
N VAL A 112 8.14 0.73 -6.93
CA VAL A 112 9.13 0.27 -5.95
C VAL A 112 10.44 -0.08 -6.66
N LEU A 113 11.53 0.53 -6.20
CA LEU A 113 12.89 0.22 -6.60
C LEU A 113 13.64 -0.43 -5.45
N ARG A 114 14.40 -1.49 -5.73
CA ARG A 114 15.23 -2.22 -4.75
C ARG A 114 16.60 -2.50 -5.34
N GLY A 115 17.58 -2.74 -4.47
CA GLY A 115 18.96 -3.00 -4.89
C GLY A 115 19.61 -1.74 -5.46
N LEU A 116 19.34 -0.61 -4.81
CA LEU A 116 19.87 0.70 -5.14
C LEU A 116 21.40 0.73 -4.93
N PRO A 117 22.14 1.52 -5.73
CA PRO A 117 23.59 1.66 -5.58
C PRO A 117 23.99 2.36 -4.26
N ASP A 118 23.09 3.18 -3.71
CA ASP A 118 23.22 3.84 -2.42
C ASP A 118 23.42 2.82 -1.28
N ASP A 119 24.41 3.03 -0.43
CA ASP A 119 24.78 2.11 0.65
C ASP A 119 23.93 2.22 1.93
N SER A 120 23.07 3.23 2.00
CA SER A 120 22.21 3.57 3.12
C SER A 120 20.76 3.21 2.84
N VAL A 121 20.31 3.33 1.59
CA VAL A 121 18.94 2.99 1.17
C VAL A 121 18.88 1.57 0.59
N SER A 122 17.95 0.75 1.09
CA SER A 122 17.69 -0.60 0.57
C SER A 122 16.63 -0.60 -0.55
N ALA A 123 15.60 0.23 -0.40
CA ALA A 123 14.50 0.35 -1.33
C ALA A 123 13.84 1.73 -1.25
N ILE A 124 13.30 2.19 -2.38
CA ILE A 124 12.46 3.39 -2.50
C ILE A 124 11.09 2.96 -2.98
N ARG A 125 10.05 3.57 -2.43
CA ARG A 125 8.66 3.41 -2.88
C ARG A 125 8.05 4.78 -3.13
N THR A 126 7.67 5.01 -4.37
CA THR A 126 6.95 6.20 -4.79
C THR A 126 5.49 5.82 -5.05
N ARG A 127 4.57 6.60 -4.47
CA ARG A 127 3.13 6.44 -4.67
C ARG A 127 2.60 7.67 -5.40
N TYR A 128 1.90 7.41 -6.49
CA TYR A 128 1.23 8.41 -7.33
C TYR A 128 -0.26 8.25 -7.13
N GLU A 129 -0.92 9.31 -6.68
CA GLU A 129 -2.37 9.37 -6.52
C GLU A 129 -2.98 10.07 -7.71
N PHE A 130 -4.03 9.47 -8.26
CA PHE A 130 -4.74 9.98 -9.41
C PHE A 130 -6.19 10.27 -9.07
N LYS A 131 -6.73 11.26 -9.76
CA LYS A 131 -8.17 11.52 -9.80
C LYS A 131 -8.68 11.49 -11.24
N ALA A 132 -9.89 11.00 -11.41
CA ALA A 132 -10.62 11.14 -12.66
C ALA A 132 -10.92 12.63 -12.94
N VAL A 133 -10.69 13.07 -14.18
CA VAL A 133 -10.98 14.43 -14.64
C VAL A 133 -12.00 14.42 -15.78
N GLU A 134 -12.59 15.57 -16.09
CA GLU A 134 -13.53 15.65 -17.21
C GLU A 134 -12.83 15.40 -18.54
N GLY A 135 -13.54 14.71 -19.44
CA GLY A 135 -13.04 14.34 -20.76
C GLY A 135 -12.76 12.85 -20.88
N THR A 136 -12.56 12.42 -22.13
CA THR A 136 -12.26 11.04 -22.45
C THR A 136 -11.27 10.98 -23.60
N GLU A 137 -10.32 10.04 -23.53
CA GLU A 137 -9.42 9.71 -24.63
C GLU A 137 -9.73 8.29 -25.09
N ALA A 138 -9.94 8.11 -26.41
CA ALA A 138 -10.37 6.83 -26.98
C ALA A 138 -11.59 6.16 -26.29
N GLY A 139 -12.46 6.96 -25.67
CA GLY A 139 -13.64 6.48 -24.93
C GLY A 139 -13.36 6.03 -23.49
N GLN A 140 -12.16 6.28 -22.97
CA GLN A 140 -11.75 5.96 -21.61
C GLN A 140 -11.70 7.20 -20.72
N GLN A 141 -11.90 7.01 -19.41
CA GLN A 141 -11.77 8.05 -18.38
C GLN A 141 -10.36 8.66 -18.41
N LEU A 142 -10.27 9.99 -18.37
CA LEU A 142 -8.99 10.67 -18.19
C LEU A 142 -8.60 10.74 -16.72
N TRP A 143 -7.31 10.60 -16.46
CA TRP A 143 -6.71 10.59 -15.13
C TRP A 143 -5.65 11.68 -15.02
N GLU A 144 -5.61 12.35 -13.87
CA GLU A 144 -4.59 13.35 -13.53
C GLU A 144 -3.91 12.98 -12.21
N VAL A 145 -2.59 13.12 -12.14
CA VAL A 145 -1.83 12.94 -10.88
C VAL A 145 -2.10 14.12 -9.97
N ILE A 146 -2.65 13.86 -8.79
CA ILE A 146 -2.98 14.89 -7.78
C ILE A 146 -1.96 14.94 -6.63
N GLN A 147 -1.23 13.86 -6.39
CA GLN A 147 -0.25 13.79 -5.31
C GLN A 147 0.83 12.76 -5.60
N VAL A 148 2.07 13.07 -5.21
CA VAL A 148 3.20 12.14 -5.26
C VAL A 148 3.83 12.06 -3.88
N THR A 149 3.95 10.86 -3.33
CA THR A 149 4.63 10.62 -2.06
C THR A 149 5.74 9.58 -2.17
N GLU A 150 6.71 9.65 -1.28
CA GLU A 150 7.87 8.76 -1.25
C GLU A 150 8.16 8.24 0.15
N GLN A 151 8.56 6.97 0.21
CA GLN A 151 9.05 6.29 1.39
C GLN A 151 10.33 5.52 1.07
N ASN A 152 11.22 5.39 2.05
CA ASN A 152 12.43 4.59 1.98
C ASN A 152 12.34 3.41 2.94
N LYS A 153 13.06 2.33 2.62
CA LYS A 153 13.56 1.38 3.61
C LYS A 153 15.07 1.53 3.69
N CYS A 154 15.59 1.80 4.88
CA CYS A 154 17.02 1.90 5.10
C CYS A 154 17.66 0.52 5.23
N ARG A 155 18.97 0.43 4.99
CA ARG A 155 19.74 -0.76 5.31
C ARG A 155 19.93 -0.87 6.83
N ALA A 156 20.28 -2.06 7.30
CA ALA A 156 20.50 -2.32 8.72
C ALA A 156 21.49 -1.32 9.32
N GLY A 157 21.10 -0.70 10.44
CA GLY A 157 21.91 0.32 11.13
C GLY A 157 22.02 1.67 10.42
N ARG A 158 21.14 1.97 9.45
CA ARG A 158 21.12 3.24 8.68
C ARG A 158 19.78 3.99 8.80
N GLY A 159 19.00 3.70 9.84
CA GLY A 159 17.66 4.25 10.04
C GLY A 159 16.59 3.15 10.10
N SER A 160 15.37 3.47 9.70
CA SER A 160 14.26 2.51 9.72
C SER A 160 14.36 1.47 8.61
N GLU A 161 14.36 0.19 8.98
CA GLU A 161 14.30 -0.94 8.03
C GLU A 161 12.88 -1.17 7.48
N ASP A 162 11.89 -0.49 8.06
CA ASP A 162 10.52 -0.39 7.55
C ASP A 162 10.32 0.83 6.67
N TRP A 163 9.18 0.83 5.97
CA TRP A 163 8.85 1.93 5.08
C TRP A 163 8.57 3.19 5.87
N THR A 164 9.38 4.22 5.63
CA THR A 164 9.29 5.50 6.33
C THR A 164 9.45 6.67 5.37
N GLY A 165 8.85 7.81 5.70
CA GLY A 165 9.21 9.11 5.13
C GLY A 165 10.46 9.73 5.75
N ASP A 166 11.19 9.05 6.63
CA ASP A 166 12.47 9.53 7.16
C ASP A 166 13.62 9.20 6.21
N LEU A 167 14.63 10.07 6.17
CA LEU A 167 15.83 9.83 5.36
C LEU A 167 16.71 8.80 6.05
N CYS A 168 17.44 8.02 5.26
CA CYS A 168 18.45 7.12 5.80
C CYS A 168 19.70 7.92 6.19
N SER A 169 20.39 7.46 7.22
CA SER A 169 21.59 8.10 7.80
C SER A 169 22.88 7.59 7.18
#